data_AF-A0A366MJD9-F1
#
_entry.id   AF-A0A366MJD9-F1
#
_cell.length_a   1.000
_cell.length_b   1.000
_cell.length_c   1.000
_cell.angle_alpha   90.00
_cell.angle_beta   90.00
_cell.angle_gamma   90.00
#
_symmetry.space_group_name_H-M   'P 1'
#
loop_
_entity.id
_entity.type
_entity.pdbx_description
1 polymer ?
#
loop_
_entity_poly.entity_id
_entity_poly.type
_entity_poly.pdbx_seq_one_letter_code
_entity_poly.pdbx_strand_id
1 'polypeptide(L)'
;IKLKLEDNNEEALNILLDKASPLFTEWLKVINEFIDYQEANNYTFISKVKDVASGFSYTMIVFLIVAIVLSLIIVYVMSKQLVSIVDKIQIGLQSFFSFLNRETSTIRLLDINTKDEFGQMANLVNQNIEKTKDTIIEDNKFINAVSIFVQELKSGNNLAKFNLEVNTPIFKELKKSLEELQYYLEHTIARDMNVLLNVLGKFKDKDYTARFPNPYASVAVTINELGDVICDILAENKSNGLTLDESSNILLENVDKLNISSNEAAARLEETAAAIE
;
A
#
# COMPACT_ATOMS: atom_id res chain seq x y z
N ILE A 1 9.45 -63.37 102.57
CA ILE A 1 9.63 -64.49 101.62
C ILE A 1 10.22 -65.71 102.33
N LYS A 2 11.42 -65.62 102.92
CA LYS A 2 12.02 -66.73 103.69
C LYS A 2 11.12 -67.24 104.84
N LEU A 3 10.62 -66.34 105.69
CA LEU A 3 9.66 -66.67 106.77
C LEU A 3 8.34 -67.28 106.29
N LYS A 4 7.91 -66.94 105.07
CA LYS A 4 6.68 -67.49 104.44
C LYS A 4 6.89 -68.92 103.91
N LEU A 5 8.13 -69.26 103.52
CA LEU A 5 8.54 -70.59 103.07
C LEU A 5 8.80 -71.54 104.25
N GLU A 6 9.04 -70.99 105.44
CA GLU A 6 9.24 -71.70 106.71
C GLU A 6 7.93 -71.85 107.52
N ASP A 7 6.77 -71.57 106.90
CA ASP A 7 5.40 -71.58 107.47
C ASP A 7 5.15 -70.66 108.70
N ASN A 8 6.07 -69.72 108.95
CA ASN A 8 5.97 -68.72 110.01
C ASN A 8 5.16 -67.50 109.52
N ASN A 9 3.86 -67.73 109.37
CA ASN A 9 2.93 -66.83 108.68
C ASN A 9 2.61 -65.53 109.46
N GLU A 10 2.53 -65.57 110.79
CA GLU A 10 2.26 -64.38 111.61
C GLU A 10 3.43 -63.40 111.61
N GLU A 11 4.66 -63.89 111.78
CA GLU A 11 5.85 -63.03 111.78
C GLU A 11 6.13 -62.45 110.39
N ALA A 12 5.86 -63.24 109.34
CA ALA A 12 5.89 -62.75 107.96
C ALA A 12 4.84 -61.66 107.69
N LEU A 13 3.63 -61.79 108.27
CA LEU A 13 2.56 -60.81 108.13
C LEU A 13 2.89 -59.51 108.88
N ASN A 14 3.39 -59.59 110.11
CA ASN A 14 3.80 -58.41 110.88
C ASN A 14 4.95 -57.64 110.20
N ILE A 15 5.94 -58.32 109.62
CA ILE A 15 7.01 -57.64 108.86
C ILE A 15 6.45 -56.99 107.59
N LEU A 16 5.49 -57.64 106.92
CA LEU A 16 4.83 -57.06 105.76
C LEU A 16 4.02 -55.80 106.11
N LEU A 17 3.24 -55.85 107.19
CA LEU A 17 2.35 -54.75 107.58
C LEU A 17 3.09 -53.61 108.29
N ASP A 18 3.98 -53.91 109.22
CA ASP A 18 4.62 -52.88 110.07
C ASP A 18 5.89 -52.29 109.45
N LYS A 19 6.58 -53.04 108.58
CA LYS A 19 7.85 -52.59 107.99
C LYS A 19 7.74 -52.38 106.48
N ALA A 20 7.27 -53.37 105.72
CA ALA A 20 7.29 -53.29 104.27
C ALA A 20 6.20 -52.36 103.68
N SER A 21 4.98 -52.41 104.21
CA SER A 21 3.85 -51.57 103.78
C SER A 21 4.11 -50.06 103.88
N PRO A 22 4.61 -49.52 105.02
CA PRO A 22 4.92 -48.09 105.11
C PRO A 22 6.07 -47.68 104.17
N LEU A 23 7.13 -48.51 104.06
CA LEU A 23 8.24 -48.26 103.12
C LEU A 23 7.78 -48.28 101.66
N PHE A 24 6.86 -49.18 101.31
CA PHE A 24 6.28 -49.25 99.96
C PHE A 24 5.37 -48.05 99.68
N THR A 25 4.60 -47.61 100.67
CA THR A 25 3.75 -46.41 100.58
C THR A 25 4.60 -45.14 100.42
N GLU A 26 5.69 -45.04 101.17
CA GLU A 26 6.66 -43.95 101.05
C GLU A 26 7.37 -43.97 99.69
N TRP A 27 7.81 -45.15 99.22
CA TRP A 27 8.39 -45.31 97.88
C TRP A 27 7.40 -44.92 96.79
N LEU A 28 6.14 -45.35 96.86
CA LEU A 28 5.10 -44.95 95.91
C LEU A 28 4.88 -43.44 95.92
N LYS A 29 4.90 -42.80 97.10
CA LYS A 29 4.79 -41.35 97.21
C LYS A 29 5.95 -40.64 96.51
N VAL A 30 7.19 -41.07 96.77
CA VAL A 30 8.40 -40.51 96.14
C VAL A 30 8.39 -40.72 94.62
N ILE A 31 7.95 -41.89 94.15
CA ILE A 31 7.83 -42.17 92.71
C ILE A 31 6.74 -41.30 92.07
N ASN A 32 5.59 -41.13 92.71
CA ASN A 32 4.54 -40.25 92.20
C ASN A 32 5.00 -38.78 92.15
N GLU A 33 5.67 -38.28 93.19
CA GLU A 33 6.26 -36.93 93.18
C GLU A 33 7.32 -36.78 92.06
N PHE A 34 8.11 -37.82 91.80
CA PHE A 34 9.07 -37.82 90.68
C PHE A 34 8.36 -37.83 89.31
N ILE A 35 7.30 -38.62 89.15
CA ILE A 35 6.48 -38.65 87.93
C ILE A 35 5.87 -37.26 87.70
N ASP A 36 5.27 -36.65 88.72
CA ASP A 36 4.67 -35.32 88.64
C ASP A 36 5.72 -34.26 88.25
N TYR A 37 6.93 -34.33 88.83
CA TYR A 37 8.05 -33.44 88.48
C TYR A 37 8.51 -33.61 87.02
N GLN A 38 8.63 -34.84 86.53
CA GLN A 38 8.99 -35.11 85.13
C GLN A 38 7.88 -34.71 84.17
N GLU A 39 6.62 -34.91 84.54
CA GLU A 39 5.47 -34.49 83.73
C GLU A 39 5.43 -32.97 83.60
N ALA A 40 5.61 -32.23 84.71
CA ALA A 40 5.72 -30.77 84.70
C ALA A 40 6.86 -30.28 83.80
N ASN A 41 8.05 -30.88 83.90
CA ASN A 41 9.18 -30.54 83.02
C ASN A 41 8.87 -30.85 81.54
N ASN A 42 8.28 -32.01 81.24
CA ASN A 42 7.88 -32.37 79.88
C ASN A 42 6.83 -31.42 79.31
N TYR A 43 5.84 -30.97 80.10
CA TYR A 43 4.87 -29.96 79.66
C TYR A 43 5.56 -28.65 79.27
N THR A 44 6.51 -28.17 80.09
CA THR A 44 7.25 -26.94 79.75
C THR A 44 8.10 -27.09 78.48
N PHE A 45 8.72 -28.26 78.28
CA PHE A 45 9.50 -28.54 77.08
C PHE A 45 8.62 -28.64 75.84
N ILE A 46 7.51 -29.38 75.92
CA ILE A 46 6.52 -29.49 74.84
C ILE A 46 5.92 -28.12 74.51
N SER A 47 5.65 -27.27 75.50
CA SER A 47 5.18 -25.90 75.29
C SER A 47 6.20 -25.09 74.49
N LYS A 48 7.48 -25.10 74.90
CA LYS A 48 8.55 -24.40 74.17
C LYS A 48 8.69 -24.90 72.72
N VAL A 49 8.59 -26.21 72.49
CA VAL A 49 8.62 -26.79 71.15
C VAL A 49 7.44 -26.31 70.31
N LYS A 50 6.22 -26.27 70.88
CA LYS A 50 5.03 -25.75 70.21
C LYS A 50 5.13 -24.25 69.90
N ASP A 51 5.68 -23.46 70.81
CA ASP A 51 5.85 -22.01 70.61
C ASP A 51 6.86 -21.72 69.49
N VAL A 52 7.99 -22.43 69.44
CA VAL A 52 8.96 -22.31 68.35
C VAL A 52 8.36 -22.78 67.02
N ALA A 53 7.66 -23.92 67.01
CA ALA A 53 7.05 -24.45 65.80
C ALA A 53 5.96 -23.51 65.24
N SER A 54 5.12 -22.93 66.11
CA SER A 54 4.08 -21.98 65.71
C SER A 54 4.67 -20.65 65.22
N GLY A 55 5.73 -20.14 65.86
CA GLY A 55 6.47 -18.97 65.39
C GLY A 55 7.07 -19.20 64.00
N PHE A 56 7.66 -20.37 63.76
CA PHE A 56 8.16 -20.76 62.45
C PHE A 56 7.03 -20.82 61.40
N SER A 57 5.91 -21.48 61.70
CA SER A 57 4.75 -21.54 60.80
C SER A 57 4.22 -20.14 60.43
N TYR A 58 4.15 -19.22 61.39
CA TYR A 58 3.75 -17.85 61.12
C TYR A 58 4.72 -17.13 60.16
N THR A 59 6.03 -17.25 60.38
CA THR A 59 7.03 -16.64 59.48
C THR A 59 6.97 -17.22 58.06
N MET A 60 6.73 -18.52 57.92
CA MET A 60 6.52 -19.19 56.63
C MET A 60 5.30 -18.62 55.88
N ILE A 61 4.17 -18.44 56.57
CA ILE A 61 2.95 -17.86 55.97
C ILE A 61 3.20 -16.41 55.53
N VAL A 62 3.88 -15.61 56.34
CA VAL A 62 4.22 -14.23 55.99
C VAL A 62 5.11 -14.19 54.74
N PHE A 63 6.14 -15.03 54.65
CA PHE A 63 6.99 -15.10 53.45
C PHE A 63 6.22 -15.55 52.21
N LEU A 64 5.30 -16.52 52.35
CA LEU A 64 4.44 -16.95 51.25
C LEU A 64 3.58 -15.79 50.72
N ILE A 65 2.95 -15.03 51.61
CA ILE A 65 2.12 -13.88 51.22
C ILE A 65 2.98 -12.82 50.52
N VAL A 66 4.16 -12.50 51.05
CA VAL A 66 5.08 -11.53 50.44
C VAL A 66 5.52 -12.00 49.05
N ALA A 67 5.86 -13.27 48.88
CA ALA A 67 6.24 -13.83 47.58
C ALA A 67 5.09 -13.75 46.56
N ILE A 68 3.85 -14.03 46.97
CA ILE A 68 2.66 -13.88 46.12
C ILE A 68 2.47 -12.43 45.70
N VAL A 69 2.55 -11.49 46.65
CA VAL A 69 2.39 -10.05 46.37
C VAL A 69 3.46 -9.56 45.40
N LEU A 70 4.72 -9.94 45.60
CA LEU A 70 5.82 -9.59 44.70
C LEU A 70 5.61 -10.16 43.30
N SER A 71 5.18 -11.42 43.19
CA SER A 71 4.87 -12.05 41.90
C SER A 71 3.76 -11.31 41.15
N LEU A 72 2.67 -10.93 41.84
CA LEU A 72 1.58 -10.17 41.25
C LEU A 72 2.03 -8.79 40.75
N ILE A 73 2.91 -8.10 41.49
CA ILE A 73 3.47 -6.80 41.08
C ILE A 73 4.31 -6.98 39.81
N ILE A 74 5.18 -7.99 39.75
CA ILE A 74 6.03 -8.25 38.58
C ILE A 74 5.17 -8.54 37.36
N VAL A 75 4.18 -9.44 37.49
CA VAL A 75 3.25 -9.78 36.41
C VAL A 75 2.53 -8.54 35.90
N TYR A 76 1.99 -7.71 36.81
CA TYR A 76 1.29 -6.49 36.44
C TYR A 76 2.18 -5.50 35.66
N VAL A 77 3.41 -5.27 36.13
CA VAL A 77 4.36 -4.36 35.47
C VAL A 77 4.74 -4.88 34.08
N MET A 78 5.07 -6.18 33.96
CA MET A 78 5.41 -6.81 32.69
C MET A 78 4.24 -6.75 31.70
N SER A 79 3.03 -7.12 32.12
CA SER A 79 1.83 -7.05 31.27
C SER A 79 1.59 -5.63 30.77
N LYS A 80 1.70 -4.63 31.65
CA LYS A 80 1.51 -3.23 31.26
C LYS A 80 2.56 -2.77 30.23
N GLN A 81 3.82 -3.17 30.40
CA GLN A 81 4.89 -2.85 29.44
C GLN A 81 4.63 -3.51 28.08
N LEU A 82 4.28 -4.80 28.05
CA LEU A 82 3.98 -5.52 26.81
C LEU A 82 2.79 -4.90 26.07
N VAL A 83 1.70 -4.61 26.77
CA VAL A 83 0.52 -3.95 26.17
C VAL A 83 0.90 -2.60 25.56
N SER A 84 1.72 -1.80 26.26
CA SER A 84 2.17 -0.50 25.74
C SER A 84 3.04 -0.63 24.48
N ILE A 85 3.91 -1.64 24.41
CA ILE A 85 4.73 -1.89 23.21
C ILE A 85 3.83 -2.29 22.04
N VAL A 86 2.89 -3.22 22.26
CA VAL A 86 1.98 -3.70 21.23
C VAL A 86 1.10 -2.56 20.70
N ASP A 87 0.59 -1.69 21.56
CA ASP A 87 -0.21 -0.52 21.16
C ASP A 87 0.61 0.44 20.25
N LYS A 88 1.88 0.69 20.59
CA LYS A 88 2.78 1.49 19.75
C LYS A 88 3.04 0.85 18.39
N ILE A 89 3.22 -0.47 18.32
CA ILE A 89 3.35 -1.22 17.07
C ILE A 89 2.07 -1.07 16.24
N GLN A 90 0.91 -1.30 16.87
CA GLN A 90 -0.39 -1.21 16.21
C GLN A 90 -0.60 0.17 15.59
N ILE A 91 -0.39 1.25 16.35
CA ILE A 91 -0.55 2.63 15.87
C ILE A 91 0.44 2.93 14.73
N GLY A 92 1.71 2.52 14.88
CA GLY A 92 2.73 2.74 13.86
C GLY A 92 2.42 2.01 12.55
N LEU A 93 2.04 0.73 12.63
CA LEU A 93 1.68 -0.07 11.45
C LEU A 93 0.38 0.39 10.82
N GLN A 94 -0.63 0.79 11.60
CA GLN A 94 -1.86 1.36 11.07
C GLN A 94 -1.56 2.64 10.29
N SER A 95 -0.73 3.53 10.85
CA SER A 95 -0.30 4.74 10.14
C SER A 95 0.46 4.41 8.86
N PHE A 96 1.36 3.40 8.89
CA PHE A 96 2.09 2.96 7.72
C PHE A 96 1.16 2.39 6.64
N PHE A 97 0.19 1.54 7.01
CA PHE A 97 -0.77 0.98 6.05
C PHE A 97 -1.70 2.04 5.47
N SER A 98 -2.18 2.99 6.25
CA SER A 98 -2.93 4.13 5.71
C SER A 98 -2.11 4.95 4.72
N PHE A 99 -0.80 5.14 4.96
CA PHE A 99 0.07 5.79 3.98
C PHE A 99 0.26 4.93 2.72
N LEU A 100 0.52 3.63 2.88
CA LEU A 100 0.66 2.67 1.78
C LEU A 100 -0.59 2.61 0.91
N ASN A 101 -1.76 2.67 1.53
CA ASN A 101 -3.07 2.73 0.87
C ASN A 101 -3.41 4.12 0.31
N ARG A 102 -2.52 5.11 0.47
CA ARG A 102 -2.68 6.50 0.01
C ARG A 102 -3.86 7.25 0.68
N GLU A 103 -4.29 6.80 1.86
CA GLU A 103 -5.30 7.48 2.69
C GLU A 103 -4.72 8.72 3.39
N THR A 104 -3.40 8.71 3.66
CA THR A 104 -2.67 9.82 4.27
C THR A 104 -1.32 10.04 3.58
N SER A 105 -0.80 11.27 3.64
CA SER A 105 0.55 11.63 3.17
C SER A 105 1.61 11.59 4.27
N THR A 106 1.21 11.37 5.52
CA THR A 106 2.11 11.37 6.68
C THR A 106 2.26 9.98 7.27
N ILE A 107 3.48 9.64 7.69
CA ILE A 107 3.79 8.38 8.36
C ILE A 107 4.27 8.66 9.78
N ARG A 108 3.78 7.85 10.73
CA ARG A 108 4.33 7.76 12.08
C ARG A 108 5.19 6.51 12.22
N LEU A 109 6.46 6.69 12.59
CA LEU A 109 7.37 5.59 12.91
C LEU A 109 7.02 4.93 14.24
N LEU A 110 7.44 3.67 14.41
CA LEU A 110 7.32 2.94 15.66
C LEU A 110 8.28 3.55 16.69
N ASP A 111 7.73 4.18 17.73
CA ASP A 111 8.49 4.80 18.83
C ASP A 111 8.77 3.78 19.95
N ILE A 112 9.65 2.80 19.66
CA ILE A 112 10.05 1.75 20.59
C ILE A 112 11.57 1.79 20.72
N ASN A 113 12.06 2.30 21.85
CA ASN A 113 13.49 2.48 22.13
C ASN A 113 13.99 1.52 23.22
N THR A 114 13.68 0.24 23.05
CA THR A 114 14.20 -0.85 23.91
C THR A 114 15.45 -1.47 23.27
N LYS A 115 16.26 -2.16 24.06
CA LYS A 115 17.46 -2.89 23.57
C LYS A 115 17.18 -4.38 23.32
N ASP A 116 15.94 -4.79 23.53
CA ASP A 116 15.46 -6.16 23.35
C ASP A 116 15.03 -6.42 21.90
N GLU A 117 14.39 -7.57 21.67
CA GLU A 117 13.90 -8.00 20.37
C GLU A 117 12.84 -7.04 19.80
N PHE A 118 12.02 -6.40 20.64
CA PHE A 118 11.04 -5.43 20.19
C PHE A 118 11.69 -4.17 19.64
N GLY A 119 12.76 -3.70 20.27
CA GLY A 119 13.53 -2.55 19.78
C GLY A 119 14.24 -2.85 18.46
N GLN A 120 14.83 -4.04 18.32
CA GLN A 120 15.42 -4.50 17.06
C GLN A 120 14.38 -4.59 15.95
N MET A 121 13.21 -5.17 16.24
CA MET A 121 12.10 -5.26 15.30
C MET A 121 11.60 -3.88 14.89
N ALA A 122 11.41 -2.96 15.84
CA ALA A 122 10.97 -1.59 15.55
C ALA A 122 11.97 -0.84 14.65
N ASN A 123 13.27 -0.98 14.89
CA ASN A 123 14.29 -0.37 14.04
C ASN A 123 14.27 -0.95 12.62
N LEU A 124 14.21 -2.28 12.48
CA LEU A 124 14.11 -2.94 11.18
C LEU A 124 12.85 -2.52 10.42
N VAL A 125 11.70 -2.47 11.11
CA VAL A 125 10.43 -2.02 10.52
C VAL A 125 10.54 -0.56 10.09
N ASN A 126 11.03 0.34 10.95
CA ASN A 126 11.19 1.77 10.61
C ASN A 126 12.11 1.98 9.41
N GLN A 127 13.22 1.23 9.30
CA GLN A 127 14.09 1.28 8.12
C GLN A 127 13.36 0.88 6.84
N ASN A 128 12.52 -0.15 6.90
CA ASN A 128 11.72 -0.56 5.74
C ASN A 128 10.61 0.45 5.43
N ILE A 129 9.99 1.04 6.45
CA ILE A 129 9.00 2.12 6.29
C ILE A 129 9.61 3.31 5.54
N GLU A 130 10.79 3.80 5.94
CA GLU A 130 11.45 4.92 5.24
C GLU A 130 11.82 4.55 3.80
N LYS A 131 12.38 3.36 3.57
CA LYS A 131 12.66 2.88 2.20
C LYS A 131 11.40 2.85 1.33
N THR A 132 10.31 2.28 1.85
CA THR A 132 9.04 2.20 1.12
C THR A 132 8.43 3.59 0.88
N LYS A 133 8.55 4.50 1.84
CA LYS A 133 8.12 5.89 1.69
C LYS A 133 8.87 6.59 0.56
N ASP A 134 10.19 6.47 0.52
CA ASP A 134 11.00 7.06 -0.55
C ASP A 134 10.62 6.47 -1.92
N THR A 135 10.46 5.14 -2.02
CA THR A 135 9.95 4.50 -3.25
C THR A 135 8.59 5.07 -3.67
N ILE A 136 7.63 5.17 -2.76
CA ILE A 136 6.29 5.68 -3.08
C ILE A 136 6.31 7.15 -3.53
N ILE A 137 7.19 7.97 -2.95
CA ILE A 137 7.37 9.37 -3.37
C ILE A 137 7.94 9.42 -4.79
N GLU A 138 8.94 8.60 -5.12
CA GLU A 138 9.48 8.48 -6.48
C GLU A 138 8.41 7.99 -7.46
N ASP A 139 7.64 6.98 -7.09
CA ASP A 139 6.53 6.45 -7.90
C ASP A 139 5.48 7.53 -8.21
N ASN A 140 5.12 8.34 -7.21
CA ASN A 140 4.18 9.43 -7.39
C ASN A 140 4.71 10.52 -8.33
N LYS A 141 6.00 10.84 -8.26
CA LYS A 141 6.64 11.75 -9.22
C LYS A 141 6.57 11.20 -10.65
N PHE A 142 6.83 9.91 -10.81
CA PHE A 142 6.72 9.23 -12.11
C PHE A 142 5.30 9.26 -12.66
N ILE A 143 4.30 8.90 -11.85
CA ILE A 143 2.89 8.92 -12.25
C ILE A 143 2.46 10.35 -12.68
N ASN A 144 2.88 11.37 -11.95
CA ASN A 144 2.59 12.76 -12.31
C ASN A 144 3.25 13.14 -13.65
N ALA A 145 4.53 12.79 -13.85
CA ALA A 145 5.21 13.02 -15.13
C ALA A 145 4.51 12.33 -16.31
N VAL A 146 4.01 11.10 -16.12
CA VAL A 146 3.18 10.39 -17.11
C VAL A 146 1.89 11.15 -17.38
N SER A 147 1.20 11.62 -16.34
CA SER A 147 -0.03 12.39 -16.50
C SER A 147 0.20 13.66 -17.33
N ILE A 148 1.27 14.40 -17.06
CA ILE A 148 1.62 15.62 -17.82
C ILE A 148 1.95 15.26 -19.27
N PHE A 149 2.79 14.24 -19.49
CA PHE A 149 3.19 13.80 -20.82
C PHE A 149 2.00 13.37 -21.68
N VAL A 150 1.09 12.57 -21.11
CA VAL A 150 -0.14 12.15 -21.80
C VAL A 150 -1.05 13.35 -22.09
N GLN A 151 -1.11 14.33 -21.17
CA GLN A 151 -1.90 15.54 -21.38
C GLN A 151 -1.35 16.39 -22.54
N GLU A 152 -0.03 16.50 -22.68
CA GLU A 152 0.61 17.16 -23.83
C GLU A 152 0.26 16.46 -25.15
N LEU A 153 0.42 15.13 -25.22
CA LEU A 153 0.03 14.36 -26.42
C LEU A 153 -1.46 14.54 -26.75
N LYS A 154 -2.33 14.48 -25.73
CA LYS A 154 -3.78 14.70 -25.88
C LYS A 154 -4.11 16.11 -26.37
N SER A 155 -3.31 17.11 -26.01
CA SER A 155 -3.46 18.49 -26.50
C SER A 155 -3.02 18.67 -27.96
N GLY A 156 -2.45 17.62 -28.56
CA GLY A 156 -1.96 17.61 -29.94
C GLY A 156 -0.47 17.90 -30.08
N ASN A 157 0.24 18.12 -28.98
CA ASN A 157 1.69 18.32 -28.96
C ASN A 157 2.43 16.98 -28.98
N ASN A 158 2.67 16.45 -30.18
CA ASN A 158 3.41 15.20 -30.33
C ASN A 158 4.93 15.39 -30.20
N LEU A 159 5.44 16.60 -29.91
CA LEU A 159 6.86 16.85 -29.63
C LEU A 159 7.21 16.69 -28.14
N ALA A 160 6.21 16.43 -27.28
CA ALA A 160 6.40 16.25 -25.85
C ALA A 160 7.53 15.26 -25.54
N LYS A 161 8.33 15.53 -24.51
CA LYS A 161 9.44 14.65 -24.08
C LYS A 161 9.29 14.23 -22.63
N PHE A 162 9.69 13.00 -22.34
CA PHE A 162 9.59 12.41 -21.01
C PHE A 162 10.94 12.53 -20.26
N ASN A 163 11.22 13.71 -19.71
CA ASN A 163 12.50 14.03 -19.08
C ASN A 163 12.55 13.71 -17.58
N LEU A 164 12.17 12.49 -17.21
CA LEU A 164 12.34 11.99 -15.85
C LEU A 164 13.32 10.82 -15.85
N GLU A 165 14.33 10.88 -14.99
CA GLU A 165 15.18 9.74 -14.69
C GLU A 165 14.43 8.78 -13.77
N VAL A 166 14.47 7.50 -14.11
CA VAL A 166 13.71 6.48 -13.38
C VAL A 166 14.61 5.32 -13.05
N ASN A 167 14.62 4.90 -11.78
CA ASN A 167 15.47 3.83 -11.29
C ASN A 167 14.76 2.47 -11.31
N THR A 168 13.44 2.46 -11.09
CA THR A 168 12.62 1.25 -11.03
C THR A 168 12.51 0.57 -12.41
N PRO A 169 12.87 -0.72 -12.56
CA PRO A 169 12.88 -1.42 -13.85
C PRO A 169 11.55 -1.33 -14.62
N ILE A 170 10.41 -1.50 -13.93
CA ILE A 170 9.09 -1.48 -14.58
C ILE A 170 8.76 -0.11 -15.18
N PHE A 171 9.18 0.98 -14.52
CA PHE A 171 8.95 2.32 -15.04
C PHE A 171 9.95 2.70 -16.13
N LYS A 172 11.16 2.11 -16.16
CA LYS A 172 12.07 2.24 -17.32
C LYS A 172 11.43 1.63 -18.56
N GLU A 173 10.82 0.46 -18.44
CA GLU A 173 10.10 -0.19 -19.54
C GLU A 173 8.89 0.65 -19.98
N LEU A 174 8.06 1.10 -19.05
CA LEU A 174 6.92 1.95 -19.37
C LEU A 174 7.33 3.28 -20.01
N LYS A 175 8.39 3.94 -19.49
CA LYS A 175 8.97 5.14 -20.10
C LYS A 175 9.35 4.88 -21.55
N LYS A 176 10.07 3.78 -21.82
CA LYS A 176 10.48 3.40 -23.17
C LYS A 176 9.27 3.23 -24.08
N SER A 177 8.24 2.50 -23.66
CA SER A 177 7.02 2.32 -24.46
C SER A 177 6.29 3.64 -24.74
N LEU A 178 6.28 4.57 -23.77
CA LEU A 178 5.70 5.91 -23.96
C LEU A 178 6.52 6.77 -24.93
N GLU A 179 7.84 6.67 -24.88
CA GLU A 179 8.74 7.35 -25.84
C GLU A 179 8.60 6.78 -27.25
N GLU A 180 8.47 5.46 -27.40
CA GLU A 180 8.20 4.80 -28.68
C GLU A 180 6.84 5.23 -29.25
N LEU A 181 5.79 5.33 -28.41
CA LEU A 181 4.48 5.84 -28.81
C LEU A 181 4.56 7.30 -29.29
N GLN A 182 5.23 8.16 -28.51
CA GLN A 182 5.41 9.57 -28.89
C GLN A 182 6.18 9.70 -30.21
N TYR A 183 7.26 8.95 -30.36
CA TYR A 183 8.05 8.92 -31.59
C TYR A 183 7.19 8.53 -32.80
N TYR A 184 6.36 7.48 -32.65
CA TYR A 184 5.42 7.05 -33.69
C TYR A 184 4.41 8.16 -34.04
N LEU A 185 3.78 8.80 -33.04
CA LEU A 185 2.84 9.89 -33.30
C LEU A 185 3.50 11.07 -34.01
N GLU A 186 4.71 11.46 -33.57
CA GLU A 186 5.48 12.56 -34.14
C GLU A 186 5.87 12.31 -35.62
N HIS A 187 6.43 11.13 -35.92
CA HIS A 187 7.03 10.84 -37.23
C HIS A 187 6.08 10.18 -38.22
N THR A 188 5.04 9.49 -37.73
CA THR A 188 4.04 8.89 -38.62
C THR A 188 2.88 9.84 -38.86
N ILE A 189 2.35 10.51 -37.83
CA ILE A 189 1.16 11.34 -37.97
C ILE A 189 1.52 12.80 -38.24
N ALA A 190 1.95 13.53 -37.20
CA ALA A 190 2.35 14.93 -37.30
C ALA A 190 3.00 15.37 -35.99
N ARG A 191 3.87 16.40 -36.06
CA ARG A 191 4.42 17.06 -34.86
C ARG A 191 3.36 17.82 -34.04
N ASP A 192 2.35 18.37 -34.71
CA ASP A 192 1.26 19.14 -34.08
C ASP A 192 -0.07 18.75 -34.73
N MET A 193 -0.93 18.09 -33.96
CA MET A 193 -2.23 17.63 -34.42
C MET A 193 -3.19 18.78 -34.73
N ASN A 194 -3.07 19.91 -34.04
CA ASN A 194 -3.97 21.05 -34.25
C ASN A 194 -3.71 21.71 -35.61
N VAL A 195 -2.44 21.76 -36.02
CA VAL A 195 -2.08 22.23 -37.37
C VAL A 195 -2.60 21.27 -38.44
N LEU A 196 -2.45 19.96 -38.22
CA LEU A 196 -2.98 18.94 -39.14
C LEU A 196 -4.52 19.05 -39.28
N LEU A 197 -5.23 19.18 -38.16
CA LEU A 197 -6.68 19.36 -38.13
C LEU A 197 -7.12 20.67 -38.80
N ASN A 198 -6.35 21.75 -38.65
CA ASN A 198 -6.63 23.01 -39.33
C ASN A 198 -6.53 22.87 -40.86
N VAL A 199 -5.48 22.22 -41.38
CA VAL A 199 -5.34 21.93 -42.82
C VAL A 199 -6.53 21.12 -43.33
N LEU A 200 -6.88 20.04 -42.63
CA LEU A 200 -8.05 19.22 -42.97
C LEU A 200 -9.36 20.02 -42.91
N GLY A 201 -9.49 20.95 -41.96
CA GLY A 201 -10.61 21.88 -41.86
C GLY A 201 -10.73 22.78 -43.09
N LYS A 202 -9.60 23.31 -43.59
CA LYS A 202 -9.58 24.10 -44.84
C LYS A 202 -9.97 23.27 -46.06
N PHE A 203 -9.51 22.02 -46.14
CA PHE A 203 -9.87 21.11 -47.23
C PHE A 203 -11.37 20.80 -47.23
N LYS A 204 -11.97 20.63 -46.04
CA LYS A 204 -13.43 20.47 -45.88
C LYS A 204 -14.19 21.68 -46.45
N ASP A 205 -13.64 22.88 -46.29
CA ASP A 205 -14.19 24.13 -46.83
C ASP A 205 -13.80 24.38 -48.30
N LYS A 206 -13.27 23.35 -48.99
CA LYS A 206 -12.78 23.37 -50.40
C LYS A 206 -11.60 24.31 -50.65
N ASP A 207 -10.93 24.76 -49.59
CA ASP A 207 -9.65 25.44 -49.68
C ASP A 207 -8.51 24.41 -49.63
N TYR A 208 -8.09 23.96 -50.81
CA TYR A 208 -6.99 23.03 -50.99
C TYR A 208 -5.63 23.71 -51.06
N THR A 209 -5.50 25.00 -50.74
CA THR A 209 -4.22 25.71 -50.75
C THR A 209 -3.46 25.61 -49.42
N ALA A 210 -4.17 25.26 -48.33
CA ALA A 210 -3.58 25.10 -47.02
C ALA A 210 -2.55 23.95 -46.99
N ARG A 211 -1.40 24.17 -46.35
CA ARG A 211 -0.33 23.16 -46.22
C ARG A 211 0.14 23.07 -44.77
N PHE A 212 0.49 21.85 -44.36
CA PHE A 212 1.24 21.62 -43.14
C PHE A 212 2.66 22.18 -43.34
N PRO A 213 3.16 23.08 -42.48
CA PRO A 213 4.47 23.72 -42.68
C PRO A 213 5.61 22.77 -42.33
N ASN A 214 6.63 22.70 -43.20
CA ASN A 214 7.81 21.85 -43.05
C ASN A 214 7.45 20.40 -42.62
N PRO A 215 6.62 19.69 -43.40
CA PRO A 215 6.18 18.37 -43.03
C PRO A 215 7.34 17.38 -43.16
N TYR A 216 7.53 16.55 -42.13
CA TYR A 216 8.40 15.38 -42.19
C TYR A 216 7.67 14.10 -41.75
N ALA A 217 6.54 14.25 -41.04
CA ALA A 217 5.73 13.13 -40.64
C ALA A 217 4.97 12.57 -41.85
N SER A 218 4.89 11.25 -41.97
CA SER A 218 4.34 10.60 -43.17
C SER A 218 2.94 11.11 -43.54
N VAL A 219 2.00 11.16 -42.60
CA VAL A 219 0.64 11.65 -42.87
C VAL A 219 0.62 13.15 -43.20
N ALA A 220 1.44 13.96 -42.52
CA ALA A 220 1.56 15.39 -42.79
C ALA A 220 2.18 15.70 -44.17
N VAL A 221 3.08 14.85 -44.67
CA VAL A 221 3.61 14.94 -46.04
C VAL A 221 2.53 14.55 -47.03
N THR A 222 1.91 13.38 -46.83
CA THR A 222 0.88 12.86 -47.75
C THR A 222 -0.33 13.78 -47.86
N ILE A 223 -0.74 14.48 -46.79
CA ILE A 223 -1.87 15.43 -46.88
C ILE A 223 -1.52 16.65 -47.73
N ASN A 224 -0.26 17.10 -47.71
CA ASN A 224 0.19 18.19 -48.57
C ASN A 224 0.22 17.75 -50.04
N GLU A 225 0.78 16.57 -50.32
CA GLU A 225 0.80 15.96 -51.66
C GLU A 225 -0.62 15.78 -52.22
N LEU A 226 -1.56 15.33 -51.38
CA LEU A 226 -2.97 15.24 -51.76
C LEU A 226 -3.55 16.62 -52.11
N GLY A 227 -3.22 17.65 -51.34
CA GLY A 227 -3.61 19.03 -51.65
C GLY A 227 -3.08 19.50 -53.00
N ASP A 228 -1.83 19.16 -53.34
CA ASP A 228 -1.20 19.50 -54.61
C ASP A 228 -1.94 18.83 -55.77
N VAL A 229 -2.19 17.52 -55.67
CA VAL A 229 -2.96 16.76 -56.69
C VAL A 229 -4.36 17.33 -56.90
N ILE A 230 -5.06 17.72 -55.84
CA ILE A 230 -6.39 18.33 -55.98
C ILE A 230 -6.31 19.69 -56.68
N CYS A 231 -5.33 20.52 -56.32
CA CYS A 231 -5.09 21.80 -56.99
C CYS A 231 -4.82 21.62 -58.49
N ASP A 232 -4.01 20.63 -58.86
CA ASP A 232 -3.71 20.32 -60.26
C ASP A 232 -4.98 19.91 -61.03
N ILE A 233 -5.79 19.01 -60.46
CA ILE A 233 -7.08 18.60 -61.06
C ILE A 233 -8.03 19.79 -61.22
N LEU A 234 -8.08 20.70 -60.25
CA LEU A 234 -8.92 21.90 -60.33
C LEU A 234 -8.41 22.90 -61.37
N ALA A 235 -7.09 23.05 -61.51
CA ALA A 235 -6.49 23.88 -62.54
C ALA A 235 -6.76 23.31 -63.94
N GLU A 236 -6.63 22.00 -64.12
CA GLU A 236 -6.97 21.30 -65.36
C GLU A 236 -8.45 21.44 -65.71
N ASN A 237 -9.36 21.22 -64.74
CA ASN A 237 -10.79 21.40 -64.95
C ASN A 237 -11.15 22.84 -65.35
N LYS A 238 -10.49 23.83 -64.74
CA LYS A 238 -10.65 25.24 -65.13
C LYS A 238 -10.19 25.48 -66.57
N SER A 239 -9.03 24.93 -66.94
CA SER A 239 -8.50 25.01 -68.31
C SER A 239 -9.48 24.39 -69.32
N ASN A 240 -9.97 23.18 -69.04
CA ASN A 240 -10.95 22.49 -69.87
C ASN A 240 -12.25 23.29 -70.01
N GLY A 241 -12.72 23.91 -68.92
CA GLY A 241 -13.88 24.79 -68.93
C GLY A 241 -13.70 26.02 -69.83
N LEU A 242 -12.52 26.65 -69.80
CA LEU A 242 -12.21 27.78 -70.67
C LEU A 242 -12.13 27.37 -72.15
N THR A 243 -11.50 26.23 -72.44
CA THR A 243 -11.46 25.69 -73.82
C THR A 243 -12.85 25.34 -74.34
N LEU A 244 -13.73 24.80 -73.49
CA LEU A 244 -15.11 24.50 -73.85
C LEU A 244 -15.93 25.78 -74.10
N ASP A 245 -15.72 26.82 -73.29
CA ASP A 245 -16.35 28.14 -73.46
C ASP A 245 -15.93 28.79 -74.79
N GLU A 246 -14.61 28.80 -75.07
CA GLU A 246 -14.06 29.29 -76.34
C GLU A 246 -14.62 28.50 -77.54
N SER A 247 -14.63 27.17 -77.45
CA SER A 247 -15.18 26.30 -78.50
C SER A 247 -16.67 26.56 -78.73
N SER A 248 -17.43 26.83 -77.67
CA SER A 248 -18.85 27.15 -77.74
C SER A 248 -19.10 28.51 -78.40
N ASN A 249 -18.26 29.50 -78.10
CA ASN A 249 -18.30 30.82 -78.74
C ASN A 249 -17.98 30.73 -80.24
N ILE A 250 -16.96 29.95 -80.62
CA ILE A 250 -16.64 29.69 -82.03
C ILE A 250 -17.81 29.01 -82.75
N LEU A 251 -18.44 28.03 -82.10
CA LEU A 251 -19.61 27.34 -82.66
C LEU A 251 -20.80 28.29 -82.86
N LEU A 252 -21.08 29.16 -81.89
CA LEU A 252 -22.12 30.19 -82.02
C LEU A 252 -21.86 31.12 -83.21
N GLU A 253 -20.62 31.61 -83.36
CA GLU A 253 -20.24 32.47 -84.48
C GLU A 253 -20.40 31.75 -85.83
N ASN A 254 -20.05 30.46 -85.90
CA ASN A 254 -20.22 29.65 -87.10
C ASN A 254 -21.71 29.41 -87.43
N VAL A 255 -22.55 29.18 -86.42
CA VAL A 255 -24.00 29.03 -86.59
C VAL A 255 -24.62 30.34 -87.08
N ASP A 256 -24.21 31.48 -86.53
CA ASP A 256 -24.67 32.80 -86.97
C ASP A 256 -24.26 33.09 -88.42
N LYS A 257 -22.99 32.84 -88.77
CA LYS A 257 -22.49 32.96 -90.16
C LYS A 257 -23.26 32.06 -91.12
N LEU A 258 -23.53 30.81 -90.71
CA LEU A 258 -24.30 29.86 -91.52
C LEU A 258 -25.73 30.36 -91.71
N ASN A 259 -26.37 30.87 -90.66
CA ASN A 259 -27.73 31.40 -90.72
C ASN A 259 -27.81 32.60 -91.68
N ILE A 260 -26.90 33.57 -91.54
CA ILE A 260 -26.80 34.71 -92.47
C ILE A 260 -26.60 34.22 -93.91
N SER A 261 -25.66 33.31 -94.14
CA SER A 261 -25.38 32.78 -95.48
C SER A 261 -26.58 32.02 -96.06
N SER A 262 -27.29 31.25 -95.25
CA SER A 262 -28.52 30.55 -95.66
C SER A 262 -29.65 31.53 -95.99
N ASN A 263 -29.79 32.62 -95.23
CA ASN A 263 -30.80 33.64 -95.47
C ASN A 263 -30.49 34.45 -96.74
N GLU A 264 -29.22 34.81 -96.96
CA GLU A 264 -28.75 35.42 -98.21
C GLU A 264 -28.95 34.48 -99.41
N ALA A 265 -28.66 33.19 -99.26
CA ALA A 265 -28.87 32.20 -100.32
C ALA A 265 -30.37 32.05 -100.65
N ALA A 266 -31.24 32.02 -99.64
CA ALA A 266 -32.69 31.99 -99.83
C ALA A 266 -33.20 33.26 -100.54
N ALA A 267 -32.75 34.45 -100.13
CA ALA A 267 -33.10 35.72 -100.78
C ALA A 267 -32.62 35.77 -102.24
N ARG A 268 -31.41 35.27 -102.53
CA ARG A 268 -30.91 35.16 -103.92
C ARG A 268 -31.73 34.18 -104.75
N LEU A 269 -32.20 33.08 -104.16
CA LEU A 269 -33.11 32.14 -104.82
C LEU A 269 -34.47 32.79 -105.11
N GLU A 270 -34.96 33.62 -104.22
CA GLU A 270 -36.19 34.40 -104.39
C GLU A 270 -36.04 35.46 -105.49
N GLU A 271 -34.93 36.21 -105.53
CA GLU A 271 -34.61 37.15 -106.62
C GLU A 271 -34.50 36.44 -107.98
N THR A 272 -33.85 35.27 -108.03
CA THR A 272 -33.74 34.51 -109.29
C THR A 272 -35.08 33.91 -109.71
N ALA A 273 -35.94 33.50 -108.78
CA ALA A 273 -37.29 33.06 -109.11
C ALA A 273 -38.16 34.24 -109.60
N ALA A 274 -38.11 35.40 -108.94
CA ALA A 274 -38.84 36.61 -109.32
C ALA A 274 -38.34 37.23 -110.64
N ALA A 275 -37.07 37.03 -111.01
CA ALA A 275 -36.53 37.45 -112.30
C ALA A 275 -36.92 36.52 -113.48
N ILE A 276 -37.48 35.35 -113.18
CA ILE A 276 -37.91 34.34 -114.17
C ILE A 276 -39.45 34.38 -114.38
N GLU A 277 -40.22 34.93 -113.45
CA GLU A 277 -41.64 35.32 -113.63
C GLU A 277 -41.80 36.63 -114.43
#